data_AF-A0A7X6VJL3-F1
#
_entry.id   AF-A0A7X6VJL3-F1
#
_cell.length_a   1.000
_cell.length_b   1.000
_cell.length_c   1.000
_cell.angle_alpha   90.00
_cell.angle_beta   90.00
_cell.angle_gamma   90.00
#
_symmetry.space_group_name_H-M   'P 1'
#
loop_
_entity.id
_entity.type
_entity.pdbx_description
1 polymer ?
#
loop_
_entity_poly.entity_id
_entity_poly.type
_entity_poly.pdbx_seq_one_letter_code
_entity_poly.pdbx_strand_id
1 'polypeptide(L)'
;MRLSIWDILDYLNKWKGGIAEVLIISLLLMGFYIYKNQTYSAETIISYADQNAKSGLTPNGKSLDVNEITSPNIIAAAIADLGITESVEKIRSRMSVSPIIPDEIVALKQSKTKEGEEYIYYPVDYSVKFTVENDKDGAYARDVVDAVIKHYSIYYSETYLNNSAIAKIDFDSDINNHDYLEVAEVMDSTLTNIISYLEERYTSKPDFRSSATGKSLADLSVLYKEIKNNDLPALFSNILNAQITDNKEALLKKYTYRKEQYELTSAHKNNSANVALSLIERFVESNKSVPNAYKNESDNEFDTAEIYVQEEMSRTKTTYDSLFDSYVSDGVGAGASTVDADYCNFVITAFSTPVNETIDYENAKANANKQIEYISGKMSDLYQITYATIQEYNDLRASQHIVMLSGINIINGISVRFYLLLTCCVGLLLGVFLAIVIEIILNLKKVQKSEKIVRTPGAE
;
A
#
# COMPACT_ATOMS: atom_id res chain seq x y z
N MET A 1 60.30 -47.69 -10.83
CA MET A 1 60.57 -46.50 -11.68
C MET A 1 60.65 -45.29 -10.75
N ARG A 2 61.83 -44.72 -10.51
CA ARG A 2 61.97 -43.46 -9.75
C ARG A 2 61.81 -42.33 -10.75
N LEU A 3 60.70 -41.59 -10.69
CA LEU A 3 60.50 -40.36 -11.47
C LEU A 3 61.34 -39.25 -10.82
N SER A 4 62.27 -38.66 -11.57
CA SER A 4 63.01 -37.47 -11.12
C SER A 4 62.18 -36.21 -11.36
N ILE A 5 62.38 -35.17 -10.56
CA ILE A 5 61.70 -33.85 -10.70
C ILE A 5 61.93 -33.26 -12.11
N TRP A 6 63.09 -33.53 -12.70
CA TRP A 6 63.46 -33.08 -14.04
C TRP A 6 62.69 -33.82 -15.15
N ASP A 7 62.38 -35.11 -14.97
CA ASP A 7 61.57 -35.88 -15.92
C ASP A 7 60.14 -35.32 -15.99
N ILE A 8 59.60 -34.91 -14.84
CA ILE A 8 58.26 -34.31 -14.74
C ILE A 8 58.23 -32.96 -15.49
N LEU A 9 59.30 -32.17 -15.40
CA LEU A 9 59.42 -30.89 -16.07
C LEU A 9 59.48 -31.03 -17.61
N ASP A 10 60.21 -32.04 -18.09
CA ASP A 10 60.32 -32.35 -19.51
C ASP A 10 58.99 -32.85 -20.09
N TYR A 11 58.25 -33.68 -19.33
CA TYR A 11 56.90 -34.13 -19.71
C TYR A 11 55.90 -32.98 -19.76
N LEU A 12 55.98 -32.04 -18.81
CA LEU A 12 55.17 -30.81 -18.79
C LEU A 12 55.42 -29.94 -20.02
N ASN A 13 56.68 -29.71 -20.40
CA ASN A 13 57.01 -28.89 -21.57
C ASN A 13 56.61 -29.55 -22.89
N LYS A 14 56.70 -30.89 -22.97
CA LYS A 14 56.27 -31.69 -24.13
C LYS A 14 54.75 -31.66 -24.32
N TRP A 15 53.97 -31.70 -23.23
CA TRP A 15 52.50 -31.75 -23.26
C TRP A 15 51.80 -30.42 -23.02
N LYS A 16 52.51 -29.29 -23.03
CA LYS A 16 51.96 -27.94 -22.78
C LYS A 16 50.69 -27.60 -23.59
N GLY A 17 50.61 -28.07 -24.84
CA GLY A 17 49.42 -27.91 -25.68
C GLY A 17 48.21 -28.70 -25.18
N GLY A 18 48.41 -29.96 -24.77
CA GLY A 18 47.34 -30.80 -24.22
C GLY A 18 46.88 -30.31 -22.84
N ILE A 19 47.78 -29.78 -22.01
CA ILE A 19 47.42 -29.15 -20.74
C ILE A 19 46.55 -27.91 -20.98
N ALA A 20 46.93 -27.07 -21.96
CA ALA A 20 46.13 -25.91 -22.34
C ALA A 20 44.75 -26.31 -22.90
N GLU A 21 44.65 -27.38 -23.68
CA GLU A 21 43.39 -27.89 -24.20
C GLU A 21 42.45 -28.36 -23.07
N VAL A 22 42.95 -29.15 -22.11
CA VAL A 22 42.18 -29.60 -20.93
C VAL A 22 41.72 -28.41 -20.09
N LEU A 23 42.57 -27.39 -19.93
CA LEU A 23 42.21 -26.16 -19.21
C LEU A 23 41.06 -25.42 -19.91
N ILE A 24 41.16 -25.23 -21.23
CA ILE A 24 40.13 -24.55 -22.03
C ILE A 24 38.80 -25.30 -21.95
N ILE A 25 38.82 -26.63 -22.09
CA ILE A 25 37.62 -27.47 -21.98
C ILE A 25 37.01 -27.35 -20.59
N SER A 26 37.84 -27.37 -19.53
CA SER A 26 37.38 -27.24 -18.14
C SER A 26 36.73 -25.88 -17.89
N LEU A 27 37.30 -24.80 -18.43
CA LEU A 27 36.75 -23.45 -18.35
C LEU A 27 35.45 -23.30 -19.13
N LEU A 28 35.34 -23.91 -20.31
CA LEU A 28 34.10 -23.91 -21.10
C LEU A 28 32.97 -24.66 -20.38
N LEU A 29 33.27 -25.85 -19.83
CA LEU A 29 32.30 -26.63 -19.07
C LEU A 29 31.84 -25.89 -17.81
N MET A 30 32.77 -25.29 -17.06
CA MET A 30 32.42 -24.48 -15.90
C MET A 30 31.64 -23.22 -16.31
N GLY A 31 32.04 -22.55 -17.38
CA GLY A 31 31.32 -21.38 -17.90
C GLY A 31 29.87 -21.71 -18.26
N PHE A 32 29.64 -22.86 -18.91
CA PHE A 32 28.30 -23.36 -19.20
C PHE A 32 27.52 -23.74 -17.93
N TYR A 33 28.18 -24.36 -16.95
CA TYR A 33 27.58 -24.69 -15.66
C TYR A 33 27.16 -23.44 -14.89
N ILE A 34 28.03 -22.42 -14.82
CA ILE A 34 27.73 -21.14 -14.20
C ILE A 34 26.57 -20.49 -14.94
N TYR A 35 26.62 -20.38 -16.28
CA TYR A 35 25.55 -19.79 -17.07
C TYR A 35 24.19 -20.49 -16.84
N LYS A 36 24.18 -21.83 -16.71
CA LYS A 36 22.94 -22.59 -16.47
C LYS A 36 22.39 -22.48 -15.06
N ASN A 37 23.25 -22.36 -14.06
CA ASN A 37 22.85 -22.41 -12.65
C ASN A 37 22.99 -21.05 -11.95
N GLN A 38 23.27 -19.99 -12.69
CA GLN A 38 23.37 -18.65 -12.14
C GLN A 38 21.99 -18.22 -11.64
N THR A 39 21.96 -17.74 -10.41
CA THR A 39 20.82 -17.04 -9.84
C THR A 39 21.25 -15.64 -9.42
N TYR A 40 20.29 -14.74 -9.41
CA TYR A 40 20.45 -13.38 -8.92
C TYR A 40 19.41 -13.13 -7.84
N SER A 41 19.83 -12.62 -6.69
CA SER A 41 18.91 -12.21 -5.65
C SER A 41 18.99 -10.70 -5.47
N ALA A 42 17.84 -10.07 -5.24
CA ALA A 42 17.77 -8.71 -4.71
C ALA A 42 17.25 -8.77 -3.27
N GLU A 43 17.87 -8.01 -2.37
CA GLU A 43 17.54 -8.00 -0.95
C GLU A 43 17.52 -6.58 -0.41
N THR A 44 16.52 -6.28 0.42
CA THR A 44 16.41 -5.02 1.15
C THR A 44 15.92 -5.28 2.57
N ILE A 45 16.31 -4.40 3.50
CA ILE A 45 15.86 -4.43 4.88
C ILE A 45 14.80 -3.36 5.07
N ILE A 46 13.62 -3.76 5.51
CA ILE A 46 12.55 -2.87 5.95
C ILE A 46 12.45 -2.88 7.48
N SER A 47 11.99 -1.77 8.03
CA SER A 47 11.71 -1.60 9.46
C SER A 47 10.35 -0.99 9.67
N TYR A 48 9.56 -1.57 10.57
CA TYR A 48 8.35 -0.96 11.09
C TYR A 48 8.73 0.01 12.21
N ALA A 49 8.66 1.30 11.91
CA ALA A 49 9.10 2.36 12.81
C ALA A 49 8.09 2.67 13.93
N ASP A 50 6.87 2.14 13.83
CA ASP A 50 5.82 2.34 14.83
C ASP A 50 6.15 1.74 16.19
N GLN A 51 5.83 2.46 17.26
CA GLN A 51 5.95 1.93 18.62
C GLN A 51 5.07 0.68 18.82
N ASN A 52 3.89 0.67 18.21
CA ASN A 52 2.95 -0.46 18.26
C ASN A 52 3.52 -1.74 17.62
N ALA A 53 4.44 -1.61 16.66
CA ALA A 53 5.06 -2.76 15.99
C ALA A 53 5.88 -3.62 16.96
N LYS A 54 6.45 -3.00 18.01
CA LYS A 54 7.15 -3.72 19.09
C LYS A 54 6.23 -4.62 19.93
N SER A 55 4.93 -4.41 19.84
CA SER A 55 3.88 -5.24 20.44
C SER A 55 3.18 -6.13 19.41
N GLY A 56 3.70 -6.20 18.17
CA GLY A 56 3.09 -6.97 17.08
C GLY A 56 1.81 -6.35 16.53
N LEU A 57 1.62 -5.04 16.71
CA LEU A 57 0.42 -4.32 16.30
C LEU A 57 0.72 -3.25 15.23
N THR A 58 -0.24 -3.01 14.35
CA THR A 58 -0.24 -1.91 13.39
C THR A 58 -0.72 -0.60 14.04
N PRO A 59 -0.59 0.55 13.37
CA PRO A 59 -1.06 1.85 13.88
C PRO A 59 -2.53 1.89 14.28
N ASN A 60 -3.40 1.12 13.62
CA ASN A 60 -4.82 1.04 13.95
C ASN A 60 -5.15 -0.05 15.00
N GLY A 61 -4.14 -0.66 15.62
CA GLY A 61 -4.30 -1.64 16.69
C GLY A 61 -4.62 -3.06 16.25
N LYS A 62 -4.59 -3.36 14.94
CA LYS A 62 -4.70 -4.74 14.43
C LYS A 62 -3.36 -5.47 14.57
N SER A 63 -3.37 -6.80 14.52
CA SER A 63 -2.15 -7.59 14.46
C SER A 63 -1.37 -7.30 13.18
N LEU A 64 -0.05 -7.09 13.30
CA LEU A 64 0.86 -6.90 12.19
C LEU A 64 1.11 -8.24 11.47
N ASP A 65 0.68 -8.35 10.22
CA ASP A 65 0.99 -9.50 9.36
C ASP A 65 1.98 -9.10 8.27
N VAL A 66 3.20 -9.62 8.39
CA VAL A 66 4.29 -9.32 7.46
C VAL A 66 4.16 -10.11 6.15
N ASN A 67 3.39 -11.19 6.14
CA ASN A 67 3.14 -11.96 4.91
C ASN A 67 2.34 -11.16 3.88
N GLU A 68 1.67 -10.09 4.32
CA GLU A 68 0.98 -9.15 3.46
C GLU A 68 1.88 -8.59 2.37
N ILE A 69 3.19 -8.40 2.60
CA ILE A 69 4.17 -7.96 1.58
C ILE A 69 4.13 -8.85 0.33
N THR A 70 3.90 -10.15 0.52
CA THR A 70 3.85 -11.16 -0.55
C THR A 70 2.43 -11.47 -1.01
N SER A 71 1.46 -10.65 -0.61
CA SER A 71 0.06 -10.86 -0.97
C SER A 71 -0.18 -10.74 -2.49
N PRO A 72 -1.15 -11.49 -3.04
CA PRO A 72 -1.40 -11.50 -4.48
C PRO A 72 -1.71 -10.12 -5.08
N ASN A 73 -2.44 -9.27 -4.34
CA ASN A 73 -2.81 -7.92 -4.78
C ASN A 73 -1.60 -6.99 -4.90
N ILE A 74 -0.64 -7.07 -3.97
CA ILE A 74 0.59 -6.25 -4.02
C ILE A 74 1.47 -6.67 -5.19
N ILE A 75 1.69 -7.99 -5.32
CA ILE A 75 2.50 -8.52 -6.41
C ILE A 75 1.84 -8.23 -7.77
N ALA A 76 0.52 -8.33 -7.88
CA ALA A 76 -0.20 -7.97 -9.10
C ALA A 76 -0.04 -6.48 -9.45
N ALA A 77 -0.09 -5.59 -8.46
CA ALA A 77 0.13 -4.17 -8.66
C ALA A 77 1.57 -3.88 -9.11
N ALA A 78 2.56 -4.52 -8.51
CA ALA A 78 3.97 -4.41 -8.91
C ALA A 78 4.21 -4.92 -10.34
N ILE A 79 3.58 -6.03 -10.73
CA ILE A 79 3.64 -6.56 -12.10
C ILE A 79 3.09 -5.52 -13.10
N ALA A 80 1.96 -4.90 -12.77
CA ALA A 80 1.32 -3.89 -13.62
C ALA A 80 2.17 -2.61 -13.73
N ASP A 81 2.76 -2.13 -12.63
CA ASP A 81 3.64 -0.95 -12.58
C ASP A 81 4.91 -1.16 -13.42
N LEU A 82 5.49 -2.37 -13.38
CA LEU A 82 6.67 -2.73 -14.17
C LEU A 82 6.35 -3.10 -15.63
N GLY A 83 5.07 -3.29 -15.99
CA GLY A 83 4.66 -3.73 -17.33
C GLY A 83 5.18 -5.12 -17.71
N ILE A 84 5.38 -6.00 -16.73
CA ILE A 84 5.90 -7.36 -16.96
C ILE A 84 4.75 -8.38 -17.10
N THR A 85 4.99 -9.50 -17.78
CA THR A 85 3.95 -10.53 -18.06
C THR A 85 4.10 -11.77 -17.19
N GLU A 86 4.86 -11.71 -16.11
CA GLU A 86 5.06 -12.85 -15.21
C GLU A 86 3.80 -13.12 -14.38
N SER A 87 3.60 -14.37 -13.95
CA SER A 87 2.48 -14.70 -13.06
C SER A 87 2.79 -14.28 -11.62
N VAL A 88 1.74 -13.86 -10.90
CA VAL A 88 1.79 -13.52 -9.48
C VAL A 88 2.45 -14.63 -8.67
N GLU A 89 2.09 -15.89 -8.92
CA GLU A 89 2.62 -17.04 -8.18
C GLU A 89 4.12 -17.27 -8.43
N LYS A 90 4.61 -17.01 -9.64
CA LYS A 90 6.03 -17.16 -9.96
C LYS A 90 6.88 -16.13 -9.21
N ILE A 91 6.38 -14.90 -9.04
CA ILE A 91 7.07 -13.90 -8.22
C ILE A 91 6.97 -14.28 -6.74
N ARG A 92 5.77 -14.60 -6.27
CA ARG A 92 5.50 -14.91 -4.86
C ARG A 92 6.33 -16.08 -4.32
N SER A 93 6.37 -17.19 -5.06
CA SER A 93 7.11 -18.41 -4.67
C SER A 93 8.62 -18.23 -4.61
N ARG A 94 9.15 -17.16 -5.23
CA ARG A 94 10.58 -16.81 -5.26
C ARG A 94 10.92 -15.64 -4.34
N MET A 95 9.94 -15.14 -3.60
CA MET A 95 10.10 -14.09 -2.61
C MET A 95 10.09 -14.69 -1.20
N SER A 96 10.94 -14.15 -0.33
CA SER A 96 10.99 -14.54 1.08
C SER A 96 11.06 -13.28 1.93
N VAL A 97 10.27 -13.27 3.00
CA VAL A 97 10.35 -12.25 4.05
C VAL A 97 10.78 -12.93 5.34
N SER A 98 11.88 -12.47 5.94
CA SER A 98 12.47 -13.10 7.12
C SER A 98 12.75 -12.06 8.21
N PRO A 99 12.37 -12.35 9.47
CA PRO A 99 12.63 -11.44 10.58
C PRO A 99 14.12 -11.35 10.88
N ILE A 100 14.59 -10.14 11.20
CA ILE A 100 15.92 -9.87 11.71
C ILE A 100 15.81 -9.75 13.23
N ILE A 101 16.39 -10.70 13.95
CA ILE A 101 16.34 -10.75 15.42
C ILE A 101 17.75 -10.50 15.96
N PRO A 102 17.94 -9.51 16.85
CA PRO A 102 19.24 -9.27 17.48
C PRO A 102 19.75 -10.49 18.26
N ASP A 103 21.06 -10.74 18.21
CA ASP A 103 21.69 -11.90 18.87
C ASP A 103 21.42 -11.96 20.38
N GLU A 104 21.34 -10.80 21.04
CA GLU A 104 21.01 -10.67 22.47
C GLU A 104 19.62 -11.23 22.78
N ILE A 105 18.64 -10.95 21.92
CA ILE A 105 17.27 -11.43 22.04
C ILE A 105 17.19 -12.94 21.79
N VAL A 106 17.97 -13.45 20.83
CA VAL A 106 18.09 -14.89 20.59
C VAL A 106 18.64 -15.60 21.82
N ALA A 107 19.72 -15.08 22.42
CA ALA A 107 20.32 -15.63 23.63
C ALA A 107 19.35 -15.57 24.83
N LEU A 108 18.65 -14.45 25.01
CA LEU A 108 17.65 -14.28 26.07
C LEU A 108 16.50 -15.27 25.91
N LYS A 109 15.94 -15.40 24.70
CA LYS A 109 14.88 -16.36 24.39
C LYS A 109 15.34 -17.79 24.70
N GLN A 110 16.54 -18.17 24.28
CA GLN A 110 17.11 -19.49 24.59
C GLN A 110 17.30 -19.72 26.09
N SER A 111 17.72 -18.71 26.86
CA SER A 111 17.86 -18.80 28.31
C SER A 111 16.51 -19.00 28.99
N LYS A 112 15.52 -18.17 28.63
CA LYS A 112 14.17 -18.24 29.19
C LYS A 112 13.47 -19.56 28.88
N THR A 113 13.61 -20.05 27.65
CA THR A 113 13.08 -21.37 27.27
C THR A 113 13.73 -22.51 28.08
N LYS A 114 15.02 -22.42 28.43
CA LYS A 114 15.68 -23.40 29.32
C LYS A 114 15.17 -23.34 30.75
N GLU A 115 14.73 -22.17 31.21
CA GLU A 115 14.10 -21.95 32.52
C GLU A 115 12.62 -22.37 32.55
N GLY A 116 12.05 -22.81 31.42
CA GLY A 116 10.63 -23.16 31.30
C GLY A 116 9.71 -21.96 31.11
N GLU A 117 10.26 -20.76 30.89
CA GLU A 117 9.52 -19.54 30.62
C GLU A 117 9.42 -19.28 29.10
N GLU A 118 8.23 -18.88 28.64
CA GLU A 118 8.02 -18.48 27.25
C GLU A 118 8.36 -16.99 27.06
N TYR A 119 9.25 -16.69 26.12
CA TYR A 119 9.61 -15.32 25.76
C TYR A 119 9.15 -15.01 24.33
N ILE A 120 8.15 -14.13 24.22
CA ILE A 120 7.59 -13.67 22.95
C ILE A 120 8.32 -12.38 22.55
N TYR A 121 8.87 -12.37 21.34
CA TYR A 121 9.52 -11.21 20.74
C TYR A 121 8.85 -10.92 19.39
N TYR A 122 8.50 -9.66 19.17
CA TYR A 122 7.94 -9.17 17.91
C TYR A 122 9.05 -8.43 17.15
N PRO A 123 9.60 -9.02 16.08
CA PRO A 123 10.59 -8.36 15.25
C PRO A 123 9.98 -7.13 14.57
N VAL A 124 10.77 -6.07 14.44
CA VAL A 124 10.40 -4.86 13.70
C VAL A 124 11.19 -4.72 12.40
N ASP A 125 12.32 -5.41 12.29
CA ASP A 125 13.18 -5.39 11.12
C ASP A 125 13.03 -6.71 10.34
N TYR A 126 12.89 -6.59 9.03
CA TYR A 126 12.67 -7.73 8.14
C TYR A 126 13.52 -7.61 6.87
N SER A 127 14.14 -8.72 6.47
CA SER A 127 14.76 -8.86 5.15
C SER A 127 13.72 -9.32 4.15
N VAL A 128 13.55 -8.56 3.07
CA VAL A 128 12.74 -8.92 1.90
C VAL A 128 13.67 -9.26 0.76
N LYS A 129 13.60 -10.51 0.29
CA LYS A 129 14.49 -11.05 -0.73
C LYS A 129 13.70 -11.68 -1.86
N PHE A 130 14.11 -11.40 -3.10
CA PHE A 130 13.57 -12.02 -4.31
C PHE A 130 14.70 -12.65 -5.12
N THR A 131 14.52 -13.87 -5.62
CA THR A 131 15.55 -14.60 -6.37
C THR A 131 15.07 -15.02 -7.75
N VAL A 132 15.86 -14.74 -8.78
CA VAL A 132 15.62 -15.15 -10.15
C VAL A 132 16.68 -16.14 -10.63
N GLU A 133 16.31 -16.94 -11.61
CA GLU A 133 17.19 -17.87 -12.31
C GLU A 133 17.91 -17.13 -13.46
N ASN A 134 18.61 -17.89 -14.30
CA ASN A 134 19.43 -17.34 -15.38
C ASN A 134 18.63 -16.70 -16.53
N ASP A 135 17.30 -16.79 -16.50
CA ASP A 135 16.40 -16.17 -17.48
C ASP A 135 16.24 -14.66 -17.26
N LYS A 136 16.68 -14.14 -16.11
CA LYS A 136 16.63 -12.73 -15.72
C LYS A 136 17.96 -12.29 -15.09
N ASP A 137 18.15 -10.99 -14.98
CA ASP A 137 19.34 -10.41 -14.35
C ASP A 137 19.04 -9.83 -12.96
N GLY A 138 20.09 -9.35 -12.30
CA GLY A 138 19.97 -8.72 -10.99
C GLY A 138 19.22 -7.39 -11.01
N ALA A 139 19.22 -6.66 -12.14
CA ALA A 139 18.46 -5.42 -12.27
C ALA A 139 16.96 -5.71 -12.25
N TYR A 140 16.52 -6.72 -13.00
CA TYR A 140 15.15 -7.23 -12.94
C TYR A 140 14.76 -7.63 -11.52
N ALA A 141 15.61 -8.37 -10.81
CA ALA A 141 15.31 -8.77 -9.43
C ALA A 141 15.16 -7.56 -8.50
N ARG A 142 16.02 -6.55 -8.66
CA ARG A 142 15.98 -5.30 -7.90
C ARG A 142 14.69 -4.53 -8.17
N ASP A 143 14.33 -4.36 -9.44
CA ASP A 143 13.16 -3.58 -9.83
C ASP A 143 11.85 -4.25 -9.35
N VAL A 144 11.80 -5.59 -9.30
CA VAL A 144 10.68 -6.34 -8.68
C VAL A 144 10.60 -6.09 -7.18
N VAL A 145 11.73 -6.12 -6.45
CA VAL A 145 11.72 -5.82 -5.00
C VAL A 145 11.28 -4.39 -4.76
N ASP A 146 11.80 -3.43 -5.53
CA ASP A 146 11.45 -2.01 -5.41
C ASP A 146 9.95 -1.79 -5.61
N ALA A 147 9.38 -2.33 -6.70
CA ALA A 147 7.95 -2.22 -6.99
C ALA A 147 7.08 -2.89 -5.92
N VAL A 148 7.48 -4.07 -5.42
CA VAL A 148 6.75 -4.75 -4.34
C VAL A 148 6.77 -3.95 -3.05
N ILE A 149 7.92 -3.41 -2.64
CA ILE A 149 8.01 -2.56 -1.45
C ILE A 149 7.18 -1.28 -1.63
N LYS A 150 7.27 -0.62 -2.79
CA LYS A 150 6.44 0.55 -3.13
C LYS A 150 4.94 0.24 -2.97
N HIS A 151 4.46 -0.83 -3.58
CA HIS A 151 3.04 -1.20 -3.50
C HIS A 151 2.63 -1.71 -2.11
N TYR A 152 3.54 -2.30 -1.34
CA TYR A 152 3.29 -2.62 0.06
C TYR A 152 3.17 -1.37 0.93
N SER A 153 4.03 -0.36 0.75
CA SER A 153 3.91 0.91 1.45
C SER A 153 2.58 1.61 1.15
N ILE A 154 2.10 1.56 -0.10
CA ILE A 154 0.77 2.06 -0.48
C ILE A 154 -0.33 1.26 0.24
N TYR A 155 -0.31 -0.07 0.13
CA TYR A 155 -1.30 -0.95 0.77
C TYR A 155 -1.35 -0.73 2.29
N TYR A 156 -0.20 -0.64 2.95
CA TYR A 156 -0.10 -0.42 4.39
C TYR A 156 -0.66 0.93 4.78
N SER A 157 -0.37 1.97 3.99
CA SER A 157 -0.88 3.33 4.19
C SER A 157 -2.41 3.38 4.08
N GLU A 158 -2.99 2.75 3.05
CA GLU A 158 -4.44 2.70 2.86
C GLU A 158 -5.13 1.88 3.95
N THR A 159 -4.56 0.73 4.32
CA THR A 159 -5.20 -0.23 5.24
C THR A 159 -5.06 0.17 6.71
N TYR A 160 -3.92 0.74 7.10
CA TYR A 160 -3.57 0.96 8.51
C TYR A 160 -3.46 2.43 8.91
N LEU A 161 -3.22 3.34 7.96
CA LEU A 161 -3.09 4.79 8.23
C LEU A 161 -4.32 5.62 7.83
N ASN A 162 -5.36 4.95 7.30
CA ASN A 162 -6.57 5.58 6.76
C ASN A 162 -6.27 6.64 5.66
N ASN A 163 -5.20 6.40 4.89
CA ASN A 163 -4.78 7.28 3.79
C ASN A 163 -5.50 6.90 2.48
N SER A 164 -6.84 6.90 2.48
CA SER A 164 -7.59 6.67 1.24
C SER A 164 -7.26 7.70 0.16
N ALA A 165 -7.16 7.26 -1.10
CA ALA A 165 -7.02 8.15 -2.24
C ALA A 165 -8.28 9.01 -2.43
N ILE A 166 -8.13 10.23 -2.96
CA ILE A 166 -9.29 11.04 -3.37
C ILE A 166 -9.95 10.33 -4.56
N ALA A 167 -11.26 10.07 -4.46
CA ALA A 167 -12.03 9.50 -5.56
C ALA A 167 -11.80 10.29 -6.85
N LYS A 168 -11.57 9.58 -7.96
CA LYS A 168 -11.46 10.20 -9.27
C LYS A 168 -12.80 10.83 -9.63
N ILE A 169 -12.75 12.08 -10.09
CA ILE A 169 -13.95 12.80 -10.52
C ILE A 169 -14.15 12.56 -12.02
N ASP A 170 -15.36 12.14 -12.41
CA ASP A 170 -15.77 11.95 -13.81
C ASP A 170 -16.86 12.96 -14.19
N PHE A 171 -16.42 14.21 -14.41
CA PHE A 171 -17.32 15.32 -14.72
C PHE A 171 -18.11 15.11 -16.02
N ASP A 172 -17.56 14.40 -17.01
CA ASP A 172 -18.23 14.20 -18.30
C ASP A 172 -19.48 13.32 -18.15
N SER A 173 -19.39 12.29 -17.31
CA SER A 173 -20.53 11.42 -17.02
C SER A 173 -21.64 12.13 -16.24
N ASP A 174 -21.26 13.02 -15.32
CA ASP A 174 -22.19 13.79 -14.49
C ASP A 174 -22.89 14.89 -15.30
N ILE A 175 -22.18 15.59 -16.20
CA ILE A 175 -22.74 16.68 -17.01
C ILE A 175 -23.77 16.17 -18.03
N ASN A 176 -23.51 15.02 -18.67
CA ASN A 176 -24.34 14.56 -19.79
C ASN A 176 -25.64 13.87 -19.38
N ASN A 177 -25.76 13.43 -18.12
CA ASN A 177 -26.89 12.61 -17.65
C ASN A 177 -27.83 13.35 -16.69
N HIS A 178 -27.53 14.60 -16.35
CA HIS A 178 -28.22 15.36 -15.30
C HIS A 178 -28.70 16.71 -15.84
N ASP A 179 -29.75 17.25 -15.20
CA ASP A 179 -30.22 18.61 -15.50
C ASP A 179 -29.23 19.66 -14.94
N TYR A 180 -29.27 20.91 -15.42
CA TYR A 180 -28.35 21.99 -15.07
C TYR A 180 -28.21 22.21 -13.56
N LEU A 181 -29.35 22.23 -12.84
CA LEU A 181 -29.34 22.40 -11.39
C LEU A 181 -28.66 21.22 -10.68
N GLU A 182 -28.86 20.02 -11.21
CA GLU A 182 -28.31 18.79 -10.64
C GLU A 182 -26.80 18.71 -10.89
N VAL A 183 -26.34 19.16 -12.06
CA VAL A 183 -24.90 19.31 -12.34
C VAL A 183 -24.26 20.27 -11.33
N ALA A 184 -24.90 21.42 -11.05
CA ALA A 184 -24.41 22.36 -10.04
C ALA A 184 -24.39 21.76 -8.62
N GLU A 185 -25.40 20.96 -8.24
CA GLU A 185 -25.43 20.23 -6.97
C GLU A 185 -24.32 19.17 -6.87
N VAL A 186 -24.04 18.43 -7.94
CA VAL A 186 -22.96 17.44 -8.00
C VAL A 186 -21.59 18.15 -7.86
N MET A 187 -21.41 19.29 -8.52
CA MET A 187 -20.22 20.12 -8.33
C MET A 187 -20.07 20.58 -6.88
N ASP A 188 -21.16 21.04 -6.25
CA ASP A 188 -21.16 21.49 -4.84
C ASP A 188 -20.73 20.37 -3.89
N SER A 189 -21.32 19.18 -4.06
CA SER A 189 -21.03 17.99 -3.27
C SER A 189 -19.57 17.57 -3.42
N THR A 190 -19.09 17.49 -4.67
CA THR A 190 -17.70 17.14 -4.97
C THR A 190 -16.71 18.13 -4.34
N LEU A 191 -16.94 19.44 -4.47
CA LEU A 191 -16.12 20.46 -3.82
C LEU A 191 -16.11 20.29 -2.30
N THR A 192 -17.27 20.07 -1.69
CA THR A 192 -17.42 19.89 -0.23
C THR A 192 -16.64 18.67 0.26
N ASN A 193 -16.71 17.57 -0.47
CA ASN A 193 -16.02 16.33 -0.13
C ASN A 193 -14.50 16.50 -0.21
N ILE A 194 -13.99 17.16 -1.25
CA ILE A 194 -12.55 17.42 -1.40
C ILE A 194 -12.05 18.39 -0.32
N ILE A 195 -12.79 19.47 -0.05
CA ILE A 195 -12.44 20.43 1.01
C ILE A 195 -12.34 19.71 2.36
N SER A 196 -13.36 18.93 2.71
CA SER A 196 -13.39 18.17 3.97
C SER A 196 -12.21 17.18 4.05
N TYR A 197 -11.93 16.47 2.96
CA TYR A 197 -10.81 15.53 2.86
C TYR A 197 -9.45 16.21 3.11
N LEU A 198 -9.25 17.40 2.54
CA LEU A 198 -8.01 18.16 2.69
C LEU A 198 -7.86 18.75 4.09
N GLU A 199 -8.95 19.25 4.68
CA GLU A 199 -8.95 19.87 6.02
C GLU A 199 -8.72 18.85 7.15
N GLU A 200 -9.32 17.67 7.03
CA GLU A 200 -9.09 16.56 7.96
C GLU A 200 -7.59 16.20 8.03
N ARG A 201 -6.93 16.16 6.86
CA ARG A 201 -5.51 15.80 6.76
C ARG A 201 -4.57 16.95 7.13
N TYR A 202 -4.91 18.18 6.79
CA TYR A 202 -4.16 19.36 7.21
C TYR A 202 -4.04 19.43 8.75
N THR A 203 -5.10 19.09 9.48
CA THR A 203 -5.11 19.09 10.96
C THR A 203 -4.02 18.17 11.54
N SER A 204 -3.67 17.09 10.85
CA SER A 204 -2.65 16.13 11.29
C SER A 204 -1.21 16.58 11.01
N LYS A 205 -0.97 17.35 9.94
CA LYS A 205 0.37 17.83 9.53
C LYS A 205 0.27 19.20 8.84
N PRO A 206 0.19 20.30 9.62
CA PRO A 206 0.00 21.65 9.08
C PRO A 206 1.15 22.12 8.18
N ASP A 207 2.37 21.67 8.47
CA ASP A 207 3.59 22.15 7.80
C ASP A 207 3.90 21.42 6.48
N PHE A 208 3.07 20.45 6.07
CA PHE A 208 3.31 19.72 4.83
C PHE A 208 3.16 20.64 3.61
N ARG A 209 4.18 20.62 2.74
CA ARG A 209 4.16 21.26 1.43
C ARG A 209 4.79 20.31 0.42
N SER A 210 4.06 20.02 -0.65
CA SER A 210 4.56 19.14 -1.72
C SER A 210 5.72 19.81 -2.44
N SER A 211 6.80 19.05 -2.65
CA SER A 211 7.93 19.46 -3.49
C SER A 211 7.59 19.41 -4.98
N ALA A 212 6.69 18.51 -5.39
CA ALA A 212 6.24 18.38 -6.77
C ALA A 212 5.36 19.56 -7.23
N THR A 213 4.42 20.00 -6.39
CA THR A 213 3.44 21.04 -6.76
C THR A 213 3.68 22.39 -6.10
N GLY A 214 4.51 22.43 -5.06
CA GLY A 214 4.73 23.61 -4.21
C GLY A 214 3.54 23.97 -3.32
N LYS A 215 2.46 23.17 -3.29
CA LYS A 215 1.22 23.45 -2.55
C LYS A 215 1.18 22.73 -1.21
N SER A 216 0.61 23.41 -0.20
CA SER A 216 0.15 22.77 1.04
C SER A 216 -1.29 22.25 0.89
N LEU A 217 -1.72 21.37 1.80
CA LEU A 217 -3.11 20.91 1.84
C LEU A 217 -4.09 22.06 2.13
N ALA A 218 -3.67 23.04 2.95
CA ALA A 218 -4.44 24.24 3.22
C ALA A 218 -4.57 25.13 1.98
N ASP A 219 -3.49 25.31 1.20
CA ASP A 219 -3.51 26.08 -0.05
C ASP A 219 -4.54 25.48 -1.01
N LEU A 220 -4.56 24.15 -1.16
CA LEU A 220 -5.51 23.45 -2.02
C LEU A 220 -6.95 23.61 -1.52
N SER A 221 -7.19 23.48 -0.21
CA SER A 221 -8.53 23.69 0.37
C SER A 221 -9.06 25.10 0.08
N VAL A 222 -8.21 26.13 0.20
CA VAL A 222 -8.58 27.51 -0.14
C VAL A 222 -8.95 27.64 -1.61
N LEU A 223 -8.16 27.05 -2.53
CA LEU A 223 -8.45 27.09 -3.96
C LEU A 223 -9.78 26.41 -4.31
N TYR A 224 -10.12 25.30 -3.68
CA TYR A 224 -11.44 24.66 -3.86
C TYR A 224 -12.57 25.51 -3.27
N LYS A 225 -12.35 26.13 -2.10
CA LYS A 225 -13.31 27.07 -1.49
C LYS A 225 -13.58 28.28 -2.37
N GLU A 226 -12.59 28.78 -3.11
CA GLU A 226 -12.80 29.87 -4.07
C GLU A 226 -13.80 29.47 -5.16
N ILE A 227 -13.69 28.25 -5.70
CA ILE A 227 -14.66 27.73 -6.68
C ILE A 227 -16.05 27.62 -6.03
N LYS A 228 -16.12 26.99 -4.85
CA LYS A 228 -17.38 26.73 -4.14
C LYS A 228 -18.10 28.02 -3.73
N ASN A 229 -17.37 29.04 -3.29
CA ASN A 229 -17.95 30.24 -2.67
C ASN A 229 -18.11 31.40 -3.66
N ASN A 230 -17.41 31.39 -4.80
CA ASN A 230 -17.46 32.49 -5.77
C ASN A 230 -18.06 32.04 -7.11
N ASP A 231 -17.53 30.97 -7.71
CA ASP A 231 -17.91 30.55 -9.07
C ASP A 231 -19.26 29.83 -9.07
N LEU A 232 -19.46 28.90 -8.13
CA LEU A 232 -20.67 28.07 -8.07
C LEU A 232 -21.96 28.83 -7.71
N PRO A 233 -21.97 29.81 -6.77
CA PRO A 233 -23.17 30.59 -6.49
C PRO A 233 -23.63 31.42 -7.69
N ALA A 234 -22.70 31.86 -8.54
CA ALA A 234 -23.04 32.55 -9.79
C ALA A 234 -23.73 31.61 -10.79
N LEU A 235 -23.34 30.34 -10.84
CA LEU A 235 -24.02 29.32 -11.65
C LEU A 235 -25.43 29.03 -11.11
N PHE A 236 -25.57 28.76 -9.81
CA PHE A 236 -26.88 28.55 -9.17
C PHE A 236 -27.82 29.74 -9.40
N SER A 237 -27.32 30.96 -9.24
CA SER A 237 -28.11 32.18 -9.47
C SER A 237 -28.60 32.27 -10.91
N ASN A 238 -27.74 32.00 -11.90
CA ASN A 238 -28.13 32.02 -13.31
C ASN A 238 -29.21 30.95 -13.60
N ILE A 239 -29.00 29.72 -13.14
CA ILE A 239 -29.95 28.60 -13.33
C ILE A 239 -31.30 28.90 -12.71
N LEU A 240 -31.32 29.33 -11.44
CA LEU A 240 -32.56 29.56 -10.69
C LEU A 240 -33.32 30.78 -11.21
N ASN A 241 -32.64 31.88 -11.53
CA ASN A 241 -33.28 33.10 -12.01
C ASN A 241 -33.91 32.94 -13.39
N ALA A 242 -33.21 32.26 -14.31
CA ALA A 242 -33.70 32.00 -15.66
C ALA A 242 -34.49 30.69 -15.78
N GLN A 243 -34.64 29.94 -14.68
CA GLN A 243 -35.28 28.62 -14.64
C GLN A 243 -34.72 27.67 -15.71
N ILE A 244 -33.39 27.59 -15.83
CA ILE A 244 -32.71 26.80 -16.84
C ILE A 244 -32.90 25.32 -16.53
N THR A 245 -33.48 24.59 -17.47
CA THR A 245 -33.75 23.15 -17.38
C THR A 245 -33.90 22.56 -18.77
N ASP A 246 -33.48 21.30 -18.95
CA ASP A 246 -33.77 20.57 -20.19
C ASP A 246 -35.19 19.99 -20.21
N ASN A 247 -35.71 19.57 -19.04
CA ASN A 247 -37.07 19.08 -18.91
C ASN A 247 -37.69 19.48 -17.57
N LYS A 248 -38.46 20.57 -17.62
CA LYS A 248 -39.17 21.13 -16.46
C LYS A 248 -40.09 20.13 -15.75
N GLU A 249 -40.83 19.31 -16.49
CA GLU A 249 -41.75 18.33 -15.90
C GLU A 249 -40.98 17.24 -15.14
N ALA A 250 -39.92 16.72 -15.76
CA ALA A 250 -39.06 15.71 -15.14
C ALA A 250 -38.37 16.26 -13.89
N LEU A 251 -37.84 17.48 -13.95
CA LEU A 251 -37.22 18.18 -12.83
C LEU A 251 -38.21 18.31 -11.66
N LEU A 252 -39.40 18.87 -11.90
CA LEU A 252 -40.41 19.07 -10.86
C LEU A 252 -40.84 17.74 -10.22
N LYS A 253 -41.03 16.69 -11.02
CA LYS A 253 -41.36 15.35 -10.51
C LYS A 253 -40.25 14.78 -9.63
N LYS A 254 -38.99 14.93 -10.05
CA LYS A 254 -37.81 14.44 -9.31
C LYS A 254 -37.65 15.17 -7.98
N TYR A 255 -37.76 16.50 -7.95
CA TYR A 255 -37.66 17.26 -6.70
C TYR A 255 -38.87 17.07 -5.78
N THR A 256 -40.07 16.86 -6.32
CA THR A 256 -41.25 16.49 -5.53
C THR A 256 -41.02 15.15 -4.84
N TYR A 257 -40.55 14.14 -5.58
CA TYR A 257 -40.21 12.85 -5.01
C TYR A 257 -39.09 12.95 -3.95
N ARG A 258 -38.01 13.69 -4.23
CA ARG A 258 -36.92 13.93 -3.25
C ARG A 258 -37.46 14.56 -1.97
N LYS A 259 -38.30 15.59 -2.08
CA LYS A 259 -38.95 16.25 -0.94
C LYS A 259 -39.71 15.24 -0.08
N GLU A 260 -40.59 14.44 -0.68
CA GLU A 260 -41.36 13.42 0.03
C GLU A 260 -40.45 12.42 0.76
N GLN A 261 -39.35 11.99 0.12
CA GLN A 261 -38.39 11.08 0.77
C GLN A 261 -37.69 11.74 1.97
N TYR A 262 -37.31 13.01 1.86
CA TYR A 262 -36.70 13.76 2.96
C TYR A 262 -37.67 13.99 4.12
N GLU A 263 -38.94 14.32 3.83
CA GLU A 263 -39.99 14.45 4.84
C GLU A 263 -40.25 13.13 5.57
N LEU A 264 -40.32 12.01 4.84
CA LEU A 264 -40.45 10.66 5.41
C LEU A 264 -39.25 10.31 6.29
N THR A 265 -38.03 10.60 5.82
CA THR A 265 -36.79 10.36 6.58
C THR A 265 -36.74 11.20 7.85
N SER A 266 -37.12 12.48 7.75
CA SER A 266 -37.21 13.39 8.90
C SER A 266 -38.19 12.87 9.94
N ALA A 267 -39.40 12.50 9.52
CA ALA A 267 -40.43 11.95 10.41
C ALA A 267 -39.96 10.65 11.09
N HIS A 268 -39.34 9.75 10.34
CA HIS A 268 -38.80 8.50 10.89
C HIS A 268 -37.71 8.78 11.94
N LYS A 269 -36.70 9.60 11.62
CA LYS A 269 -35.63 9.93 12.56
C LYS A 269 -36.14 10.67 13.79
N ASN A 270 -37.07 11.60 13.63
CA ASN A 270 -37.68 12.31 14.74
C ASN A 270 -38.44 11.34 15.68
N ASN A 271 -39.16 10.37 15.11
CA ASN A 271 -39.81 9.31 15.90
C ASN A 271 -38.78 8.45 16.65
N SER A 272 -37.68 8.03 16.01
CA SER A 272 -36.59 7.29 16.65
C SER A 272 -35.95 8.08 17.80
N ALA A 273 -35.69 9.37 17.60
CA ALA A 273 -35.19 10.27 18.63
C ALA A 273 -36.15 10.34 19.82
N ASN A 274 -37.45 10.51 19.58
CA ASN A 274 -38.46 10.55 20.64
C ASN A 274 -38.55 9.22 21.40
N VAL A 275 -38.39 8.08 20.73
CA VAL A 275 -38.31 6.77 21.39
C VAL A 275 -37.07 6.69 22.28
N ALA A 276 -35.90 7.09 21.79
CA ALA A 276 -34.67 7.11 22.58
C ALA A 276 -34.81 8.02 23.81
N LEU A 277 -35.38 9.22 23.64
CA LEU A 277 -35.69 10.13 24.74
C LEU A 277 -36.63 9.49 25.77
N SER A 278 -37.70 8.83 25.33
CA SER A 278 -38.64 8.16 26.25
C SER A 278 -37.97 7.03 27.04
N LEU A 279 -36.99 6.32 26.46
CA LEU A 279 -36.22 5.29 27.14
C LEU A 279 -35.24 5.88 28.16
N ILE A 280 -34.59 7.01 27.80
CA ILE A 280 -33.74 7.79 28.71
C ILE A 280 -34.56 8.24 29.93
N GLU A 281 -35.74 8.81 29.71
CA GLU A 281 -36.64 9.26 30.78
C GLU A 281 -37.09 8.11 31.68
N ARG A 282 -37.48 6.96 31.11
CA ARG A 282 -37.83 5.75 31.88
C ARG A 282 -36.67 5.20 32.68
N PHE A 283 -35.45 5.23 32.13
CA PHE A 283 -34.25 4.81 32.84
C PHE A 283 -33.96 5.72 34.04
N VAL A 284 -34.04 7.04 33.85
CA VAL A 284 -33.89 8.03 34.92
C VAL A 284 -34.96 7.84 36.00
N GLU A 285 -36.22 7.66 35.60
CA GLU A 285 -37.32 7.45 36.54
C GLU A 285 -37.18 6.13 37.32
N SER A 286 -36.79 5.05 36.64
CA SER A 286 -36.53 3.76 37.29
C SER A 286 -35.42 3.89 38.34
N ASN A 287 -34.37 4.65 38.05
CA ASN A 287 -33.28 4.92 39.00
C ASN A 287 -33.71 5.79 40.20
N LYS A 288 -34.80 6.56 40.13
CA LYS A 288 -35.35 7.25 41.32
C LYS A 288 -36.05 6.28 42.27
N SER A 289 -36.66 5.22 41.72
CA SER A 289 -37.44 4.23 42.47
C SER A 289 -36.61 3.08 43.04
N VAL A 290 -35.40 2.85 42.51
CA VAL A 290 -34.40 1.98 43.13
C VAL A 290 -33.78 2.78 44.28
N PRO A 291 -33.96 2.38 45.56
CA PRO A 291 -33.16 2.96 46.63
C PRO A 291 -31.71 2.74 46.24
N ASN A 292 -30.91 3.82 46.14
CA ASN A 292 -29.47 3.68 46.01
C ASN A 292 -29.02 2.56 46.97
N ALA A 293 -28.31 1.55 46.47
CA ALA A 293 -27.60 0.62 47.35
C ALA A 293 -26.56 1.36 48.24
N TYR A 294 -26.39 2.67 48.02
CA TYR A 294 -25.61 3.64 48.79
C TYR A 294 -26.44 4.56 49.68
N LYS A 295 -27.74 4.32 49.87
CA LYS A 295 -28.54 5.02 50.88
C LYS A 295 -28.39 4.26 52.20
N ASN A 296 -27.25 4.44 52.86
CA ASN A 296 -27.11 4.05 54.25
C ASN A 296 -28.03 4.95 55.08
N GLU A 297 -29.09 4.38 55.66
CA GLU A 297 -29.96 5.02 56.65
C GLU A 297 -29.28 5.12 58.04
N SER A 298 -28.05 5.61 58.08
CA SER A 298 -27.41 5.98 59.34
C SER A 298 -26.84 7.37 59.24
N ASP A 299 -27.17 8.21 60.24
CA ASP A 299 -26.62 9.53 60.52
C ASP A 299 -25.10 9.46 60.77
N ASN A 300 -24.34 9.09 59.75
CA ASN A 300 -22.89 9.20 59.73
C ASN A 300 -22.52 10.06 58.54
N GLU A 301 -21.93 11.20 58.87
CA GLU A 301 -21.21 12.13 58.01
C GLU A 301 -20.66 11.45 56.76
N PHE A 302 -21.10 11.94 55.59
CA PHE A 302 -20.69 11.42 54.28
C PHE A 302 -19.19 11.67 54.12
N ASP A 303 -18.36 10.70 54.50
CA ASP A 303 -16.92 10.79 54.31
C ASP A 303 -16.62 10.62 52.82
N THR A 304 -16.32 11.74 52.16
CA THR A 304 -15.92 11.81 50.75
C THR A 304 -14.58 11.11 50.47
N ALA A 305 -13.94 10.51 51.47
CA ALA A 305 -12.61 9.91 51.35
C ALA A 305 -12.55 8.49 50.76
N GLU A 306 -13.67 7.78 50.54
CA GLU A 306 -13.66 6.40 50.00
C GLU A 306 -14.23 6.26 48.57
N ILE A 307 -14.23 7.34 47.78
CA ILE A 307 -14.32 7.19 46.33
C ILE A 307 -12.92 6.85 45.82
N TYR A 308 -12.63 5.55 45.69
CA TYR A 308 -11.54 5.09 44.83
C TYR A 308 -11.87 5.50 43.39
N VAL A 309 -11.47 6.70 42.99
CA VAL A 309 -11.40 7.07 41.57
C VAL A 309 -10.24 6.28 40.99
N GLN A 310 -10.54 5.12 40.43
CA GLN A 310 -9.59 4.39 39.61
C GLN A 310 -9.41 5.20 38.32
N GLU A 311 -8.34 5.99 38.26
CA GLU A 311 -8.02 6.97 37.19
C GLU A 311 -7.91 6.36 35.77
N GLU A 312 -7.92 5.03 35.65
CA GLU A 312 -7.70 4.30 34.39
C GLU A 312 -8.86 3.37 33.96
N MET A 313 -10.11 3.60 34.41
CA MET A 313 -11.23 2.99 33.69
C MET A 313 -11.47 3.76 32.38
N SER A 314 -10.99 3.20 31.27
CA SER A 314 -11.49 3.51 29.92
C SER A 314 -13.01 3.69 30.01
N ARG A 315 -13.54 4.86 29.64
CA ARG A 315 -14.98 5.13 29.66
C ARG A 315 -15.68 4.12 28.76
N THR A 316 -16.15 3.02 29.33
CA THR A 316 -16.91 2.01 28.59
C THR A 316 -18.27 2.61 28.31
N LYS A 317 -18.56 2.86 27.03
CA LYS A 317 -19.85 3.40 26.57
C LYS A 317 -20.99 2.58 27.17
N THR A 318 -21.82 3.19 28.00
CA THR A 318 -22.94 2.51 28.65
C THR A 318 -24.16 2.45 27.73
N THR A 319 -25.16 1.63 28.07
CA THR A 319 -26.46 1.62 27.38
C THR A 319 -27.16 2.99 27.45
N TYR A 320 -26.89 3.78 28.48
CA TYR A 320 -27.41 5.14 28.58
C TYR A 320 -26.76 6.07 27.55
N ASP A 321 -25.42 5.99 27.43
CA ASP A 321 -24.66 6.79 26.45
C ASP A 321 -25.07 6.45 25.01
N SER A 322 -25.37 5.17 24.71
CA SER A 322 -25.83 4.78 23.38
C SER A 322 -27.24 5.31 23.06
N LEU A 323 -28.13 5.38 24.05
CA LEU A 323 -29.46 6.00 23.87
C LEU A 323 -29.33 7.51 23.67
N PHE A 324 -28.46 8.17 24.41
CA PHE A 324 -28.22 9.60 24.25
C PHE A 324 -27.62 9.94 22.89
N ASP A 325 -26.62 9.17 22.45
CA ASP A 325 -26.05 9.29 21.11
C ASP A 325 -27.11 9.08 20.02
N SER A 326 -27.98 8.09 20.19
CA SER A 326 -29.08 7.83 19.25
C SER A 326 -30.05 9.01 19.21
N TYR A 327 -30.45 9.53 20.37
CA TYR A 327 -31.33 10.70 20.46
C TYR A 327 -30.74 11.92 19.72
N VAL A 328 -29.48 12.26 20.00
CA VAL A 328 -28.81 13.41 19.38
C VAL A 328 -28.62 13.18 17.89
N SER A 329 -28.09 12.02 17.48
CA SER A 329 -27.84 11.66 16.08
C SER A 329 -29.12 11.68 15.25
N ASP A 330 -30.19 11.05 15.76
CA ASP A 330 -31.47 11.00 15.08
C ASP A 330 -32.14 12.38 15.04
N GLY A 331 -32.06 13.15 16.13
CA GLY A 331 -32.58 14.53 16.18
C GLY A 331 -31.89 15.45 15.17
N VAL A 332 -30.55 15.45 15.14
CA VAL A 332 -29.76 16.20 14.15
C VAL A 332 -30.07 15.71 12.74
N GLY A 333 -30.17 14.39 12.54
CA GLY A 333 -30.48 13.80 11.25
C GLY A 333 -31.88 14.15 10.74
N ALA A 334 -32.86 14.31 11.63
CA ALA A 334 -34.20 14.79 11.29
C ALA A 334 -34.17 16.27 10.86
N GLY A 335 -33.44 17.11 11.61
CA GLY A 335 -33.21 18.51 11.26
C GLY A 335 -32.57 18.66 9.88
N ALA A 336 -31.48 17.93 9.60
CA ALA A 336 -30.83 17.93 8.29
C ALA A 336 -31.78 17.53 7.15
N SER A 337 -32.56 16.46 7.34
CA SER A 337 -33.55 16.02 6.34
C SER A 337 -34.64 17.06 6.10
N THR A 338 -35.00 17.84 7.13
CA THR A 338 -35.97 18.94 6.99
C THR A 338 -35.41 20.08 6.13
N VAL A 339 -34.14 20.45 6.33
CA VAL A 339 -33.45 21.45 5.50
C VAL A 339 -33.39 21.01 4.03
N ASP A 340 -33.12 19.72 3.77
CA ASP A 340 -33.11 19.18 2.41
C ASP A 340 -34.51 19.20 1.76
N ALA A 341 -35.57 18.93 2.54
CA ALA A 341 -36.96 19.03 2.08
C ALA A 341 -37.34 20.49 1.76
N ASP A 342 -36.93 21.44 2.60
CA ASP A 342 -37.15 22.87 2.38
C ASP A 342 -36.43 23.37 1.12
N TYR A 343 -35.20 22.92 0.88
CA TYR A 343 -34.48 23.19 -0.36
C TYR A 343 -35.22 22.63 -1.58
N CYS A 344 -35.69 21.38 -1.53
CA CYS A 344 -36.49 20.82 -2.62
C CYS A 344 -37.76 21.63 -2.87
N ASN A 345 -38.42 22.09 -1.81
CA ASN A 345 -39.61 22.94 -1.91
C ASN A 345 -39.29 24.31 -2.53
N PHE A 346 -38.14 24.89 -2.19
CA PHE A 346 -37.63 26.10 -2.82
C PHE A 346 -37.45 25.91 -4.34
N VAL A 347 -36.81 24.81 -4.76
CA VAL A 347 -36.63 24.48 -6.18
C VAL A 347 -37.98 24.29 -6.88
N ILE A 348 -38.89 23.50 -6.31
CA ILE A 348 -40.24 23.29 -6.87
C ILE A 348 -40.95 24.63 -7.06
N THR A 349 -40.87 25.53 -6.08
CA THR A 349 -41.50 26.86 -6.14
C THR A 349 -40.84 27.72 -7.22
N ALA A 350 -39.51 27.75 -7.26
CA ALA A 350 -38.74 28.52 -8.22
C ALA A 350 -39.06 28.10 -9.66
N PHE A 351 -39.18 26.81 -9.94
CA PHE A 351 -39.50 26.32 -11.28
C PHE A 351 -41.01 26.30 -11.58
N SER A 352 -41.90 26.31 -10.59
CA SER A 352 -43.37 26.34 -10.84
C SER A 352 -43.90 27.75 -11.14
N THR A 353 -43.14 28.80 -10.83
CA THR A 353 -43.55 30.19 -11.12
C THR A 353 -43.45 30.50 -12.62
N PRO A 354 -44.31 31.40 -13.15
CA PRO A 354 -44.24 31.83 -14.55
C PRO A 354 -42.86 32.42 -14.87
N VAL A 355 -42.33 32.10 -16.05
CA VAL A 355 -41.03 32.59 -16.52
C VAL A 355 -41.09 34.12 -16.64
N ASN A 356 -40.06 34.80 -16.17
CA ASN A 356 -39.93 36.23 -16.40
C ASN A 356 -39.62 36.51 -17.87
N GLU A 357 -40.58 37.07 -18.61
CA GLU A 357 -40.48 37.37 -20.04
C GLU A 357 -39.36 38.36 -20.41
N THR A 358 -38.81 39.09 -19.42
CA THR A 358 -37.68 40.02 -19.65
C THR A 358 -36.31 39.33 -19.72
N ILE A 359 -36.24 38.05 -19.36
CA ILE A 359 -34.99 37.27 -19.36
C ILE A 359 -34.77 36.67 -20.75
N ASP A 360 -33.59 36.93 -21.33
CA ASP A 360 -33.11 36.24 -22.52
C ASP A 360 -32.67 34.83 -22.16
N TYR A 361 -33.60 33.87 -22.28
CA TYR A 361 -33.41 32.48 -21.87
C TYR A 361 -32.24 31.81 -22.62
N GLU A 362 -32.13 32.03 -23.93
CA GLU A 362 -31.08 31.39 -24.75
C GLU A 362 -29.69 31.88 -24.33
N ASN A 363 -29.56 33.18 -24.06
CA ASN A 363 -28.32 33.75 -23.55
C ASN A 363 -28.00 33.25 -22.12
N ALA A 364 -29.00 33.20 -21.24
CA ALA A 364 -28.83 32.66 -19.88
C ALA A 364 -28.39 31.18 -19.90
N LYS A 365 -28.99 30.36 -20.77
CA LYS A 365 -28.64 28.95 -20.99
C LYS A 365 -27.22 28.81 -21.56
N ALA A 366 -26.87 29.60 -22.56
CA ALA A 366 -25.51 29.63 -23.11
C ALA A 366 -24.46 30.06 -22.05
N ASN A 367 -24.81 31.02 -21.19
CA ASN A 367 -23.96 31.45 -20.09
C ASN A 367 -23.80 30.35 -19.03
N ALA A 368 -24.87 29.63 -18.69
CA ALA A 368 -24.81 28.50 -17.75
C ALA A 368 -23.89 27.38 -18.27
N ASN A 369 -23.98 27.03 -19.55
CA ASN A 369 -23.06 26.07 -20.16
C ASN A 369 -21.59 26.50 -20.05
N LYS A 370 -21.29 27.77 -20.36
CA LYS A 370 -19.93 28.31 -20.21
C LYS A 370 -19.45 28.27 -18.76
N GLN A 371 -20.33 28.57 -17.80
CA GLN A 371 -20.02 28.50 -16.37
C GLN A 371 -19.75 27.06 -15.94
N ILE A 372 -20.55 26.08 -16.39
CA ILE A 372 -20.35 24.65 -16.14
C ILE A 372 -19.00 24.19 -16.69
N GLU A 373 -18.68 24.50 -17.96
CA GLU A 373 -17.40 24.16 -18.58
C GLU A 373 -16.21 24.80 -17.86
N TYR A 374 -16.35 26.07 -17.47
CA TYR A 374 -15.31 26.79 -16.73
C TYR A 374 -15.06 26.18 -15.34
N ILE A 375 -16.13 25.90 -14.59
CA ILE A 375 -16.03 25.32 -13.24
C ILE A 375 -15.46 23.89 -13.32
N SER A 376 -15.97 23.05 -14.23
CA SER A 376 -15.49 21.68 -14.38
C SER A 376 -14.01 21.63 -14.80
N GLY A 377 -13.60 22.50 -15.73
CA GLY A 377 -12.19 22.64 -16.13
C GLY A 377 -11.30 23.03 -14.96
N LYS A 378 -11.69 24.06 -14.20
CA LYS A 378 -10.93 24.53 -13.02
C LYS A 378 -10.85 23.46 -11.92
N MET A 379 -11.94 22.73 -11.69
CA MET A 379 -11.96 21.61 -10.75
C MET A 379 -11.05 20.46 -11.21
N SER A 380 -11.05 20.12 -12.50
CA SER A 380 -10.21 19.08 -13.09
C SER A 380 -8.72 19.41 -12.99
N ASP A 381 -8.34 20.63 -13.36
CA ASP A 381 -6.96 21.11 -13.25
C ASP A 381 -6.47 21.08 -11.80
N LEU A 382 -7.29 21.58 -10.88
CA LEU A 382 -6.96 21.57 -9.46
C LEU A 382 -6.91 20.14 -8.88
N TYR A 383 -7.73 19.22 -9.40
CA TYR A 383 -7.70 17.81 -9.01
C TYR A 383 -6.37 17.15 -9.38
N GLN A 384 -5.80 17.43 -10.54
CA GLN A 384 -4.49 16.86 -10.92
C GLN A 384 -3.38 17.31 -9.96
N ILE A 385 -3.38 18.59 -9.60
CA ILE A 385 -2.43 19.15 -8.62
C ILE A 385 -2.65 18.51 -7.24
N THR A 386 -3.92 18.37 -6.84
CA THR A 386 -4.30 17.77 -5.56
C THR A 386 -3.89 16.31 -5.49
N TYR A 387 -4.12 15.55 -6.55
CA TYR A 387 -3.73 14.14 -6.65
C TYR A 387 -2.23 13.96 -6.46
N ALA A 388 -1.40 14.71 -7.19
CA ALA A 388 0.06 14.67 -7.04
C ALA A 388 0.52 15.07 -5.63
N THR A 389 -0.11 16.11 -5.05
CA THR A 389 0.20 16.58 -3.69
C THR A 389 -0.14 15.53 -2.64
N ILE A 390 -1.29 14.86 -2.78
CA ILE A 390 -1.75 13.81 -1.87
C ILE A 390 -0.92 12.53 -2.01
N GLN A 391 -0.47 12.19 -3.22
CA GLN A 391 0.48 11.09 -3.40
C GLN A 391 1.75 11.33 -2.60
N GLU A 392 2.39 12.50 -2.75
CA GLU A 392 3.59 12.84 -1.99
C GLU A 392 3.33 12.89 -0.47
N TYR A 393 2.17 13.41 -0.05
CA TYR A 393 1.74 13.39 1.35
C TYR A 393 1.64 11.96 1.89
N ASN A 394 0.99 11.07 1.15
CA ASN A 394 0.79 9.67 1.52
C ASN A 394 2.11 8.91 1.54
N ASP A 395 3.01 9.16 0.59
CA ASP A 395 4.34 8.55 0.54
C ASP A 395 5.19 9.01 1.74
N LEU A 396 5.15 10.30 2.06
CA LEU A 396 5.82 10.83 3.24
C LEU A 396 5.27 10.19 4.52
N ARG A 397 3.95 10.07 4.67
CA ARG A 397 3.35 9.37 5.81
C ARG A 397 3.78 7.91 5.84
N ALA A 398 3.66 7.18 4.73
CA ALA A 398 4.04 5.77 4.65
C ALA A 398 5.51 5.56 5.06
N SER A 399 6.43 6.44 4.63
CA SER A 399 7.85 6.38 4.98
C SER A 399 8.14 6.57 6.47
N GLN A 400 7.22 7.19 7.23
CA GLN A 400 7.36 7.32 8.69
C GLN A 400 7.00 6.02 9.43
N HIS A 401 6.29 5.11 8.78
CA HIS A 401 5.79 3.86 9.37
C HIS A 401 6.56 2.63 8.84
N ILE A 402 6.90 2.61 7.55
CA ILE A 402 7.74 1.59 6.92
C ILE A 402 8.98 2.27 6.35
N VAL A 403 10.15 1.96 6.92
CA VAL A 403 11.43 2.55 6.52
C VAL A 403 12.27 1.50 5.83
N MET A 404 12.88 1.83 4.69
CA MET A 404 13.96 1.03 4.12
C MET A 404 15.27 1.39 4.83
N LEU A 405 15.80 0.46 5.64
CA LEU A 405 17.07 0.64 6.37
C LEU A 405 18.29 0.48 5.46
N SER A 406 18.13 -0.23 4.33
CA SER A 406 19.18 -0.43 3.34
C SER A 406 18.65 -0.12 1.94
N GLY A 407 19.54 0.27 1.03
CA GLY A 407 19.25 0.17 -0.39
C GLY A 407 19.09 -1.29 -0.82
N ILE A 408 18.52 -1.51 -2.01
CA ILE A 408 18.36 -2.85 -2.56
C ILE A 408 19.71 -3.35 -3.08
N ASN A 409 20.23 -4.41 -2.48
CA ASN A 409 21.50 -5.02 -2.84
C ASN A 409 21.29 -6.20 -3.79
N ILE A 410 22.10 -6.27 -4.85
CA ILE A 410 22.11 -7.41 -5.78
C ILE A 410 23.18 -8.41 -5.35
N ILE A 411 22.76 -9.66 -5.13
CA ILE A 411 23.59 -10.77 -4.67
C ILE A 411 23.63 -11.82 -5.79
N ASN A 412 24.83 -12.20 -6.22
CA ASN A 412 25.03 -13.29 -7.17
C ASN A 412 25.01 -14.63 -6.43
N GLY A 413 24.18 -15.57 -6.85
CA GLY A 413 24.10 -16.90 -6.23
C GLY A 413 25.40 -17.70 -6.38
N ILE A 414 26.04 -17.61 -7.55
CA ILE A 414 27.37 -18.18 -7.81
C ILE A 414 28.38 -17.05 -7.97
N SER A 415 29.47 -17.12 -7.20
CA SER A 415 30.59 -16.20 -7.31
C SER A 415 31.47 -16.55 -8.51
N VAL A 416 31.14 -15.98 -9.68
CA VAL A 416 31.81 -16.26 -10.96
C VAL A 416 33.34 -16.23 -10.86
N ARG A 417 33.91 -15.22 -10.18
CA ARG A 417 35.36 -15.08 -10.00
C ARG A 417 35.99 -16.23 -9.22
N PHE A 418 35.34 -16.67 -8.14
CA PHE A 418 35.84 -17.75 -7.30
C PHE A 418 35.77 -19.08 -8.03
N TYR A 419 34.65 -19.37 -8.71
CA TYR A 419 34.47 -20.62 -9.44
C TYR A 419 35.39 -20.72 -10.67
N LEU A 420 35.61 -19.61 -11.39
CA LEU A 420 36.60 -19.59 -12.48
C LEU A 420 38.03 -19.82 -11.98
N LEU A 421 38.41 -19.21 -10.85
CA LEU A 421 39.72 -19.41 -10.24
C LEU A 421 39.90 -20.87 -9.79
N LEU A 422 38.89 -21.43 -9.11
CA LEU A 422 38.88 -22.82 -8.67
C LEU A 422 39.03 -23.78 -9.87
N THR A 423 38.29 -23.54 -10.96
CA THR A 423 38.41 -24.33 -12.19
C THR A 423 39.77 -24.20 -12.84
N CYS A 424 40.37 -23.02 -12.86
CA CYS A 424 41.76 -22.86 -13.33
C CYS A 424 42.72 -23.75 -12.53
N CYS A 425 42.63 -23.73 -11.20
CA CYS A 425 43.49 -24.55 -10.34
C CYS A 425 43.28 -26.06 -10.58
N VAL A 426 42.02 -26.52 -10.57
CA VAL A 426 41.69 -27.94 -10.74
C VAL A 426 42.00 -28.41 -12.16
N GLY A 427 41.68 -27.61 -13.17
CA GLY A 427 41.94 -27.92 -14.58
C GLY A 427 43.43 -28.03 -14.89
N LEU A 428 44.26 -27.15 -14.31
CA LEU A 428 45.72 -27.27 -14.41
C LEU A 428 46.22 -28.56 -13.75
N LEU A 429 45.79 -28.87 -12.52
CA LEU A 429 46.21 -30.10 -11.82
C LEU A 429 45.83 -31.36 -12.60
N LEU A 430 44.61 -31.42 -13.14
CA LEU A 430 44.14 -32.52 -13.98
C LEU A 430 44.95 -32.62 -15.29
N GLY A 431 45.24 -31.50 -15.94
CA GLY A 431 46.07 -31.47 -17.14
C GLY A 431 47.47 -32.02 -16.90
N VAL A 432 48.13 -31.61 -15.81
CA VAL A 432 49.45 -32.12 -15.42
C VAL A 432 49.40 -33.62 -15.12
N PHE A 433 48.38 -34.07 -14.38
CA PHE A 433 48.21 -35.49 -14.06
C PHE A 433 48.01 -36.34 -15.31
N LEU A 434 47.14 -35.93 -16.23
CA LEU A 434 46.88 -36.62 -17.49
C LEU A 434 48.16 -36.70 -18.35
N ALA A 435 48.95 -35.63 -18.42
CA ALA A 435 50.22 -35.63 -19.15
C ALA A 435 51.20 -36.69 -18.61
N ILE A 436 51.31 -36.81 -17.28
CA ILE A 436 52.18 -37.82 -16.64
C ILE A 436 51.67 -39.24 -16.94
N VAL A 437 50.36 -39.49 -16.79
CA VAL A 437 49.77 -40.82 -17.03
C VAL A 437 49.92 -41.25 -18.48
N ILE A 438 49.67 -40.35 -19.45
CA ILE A 438 49.82 -40.65 -20.86
C ILE A 438 51.26 -41.04 -21.19
N GLU A 439 52.25 -40.32 -20.64
CA GLU A 439 53.66 -40.64 -20.90
C GLU A 439 54.09 -41.98 -20.29
N ILE A 440 53.59 -42.32 -19.10
CA ILE A 440 53.81 -43.64 -18.49
C ILE A 440 53.24 -44.75 -19.38
N ILE A 441 52.02 -44.58 -19.90
CA ILE A 441 51.38 -45.57 -20.79
C ILE A 441 52.14 -45.70 -22.12
N LEU A 442 52.59 -44.58 -22.71
CA LEU A 442 53.39 -44.59 -23.94
C LEU A 442 54.73 -45.30 -23.75
N ASN A 443 55.39 -45.10 -22.60
CA ASN A 443 56.62 -45.81 -22.28
C ASN A 443 56.39 -47.32 -22.07
N LEU A 444 55.31 -47.73 -21.41
CA LEU A 444 54.95 -49.15 -21.28
C LEU A 444 54.66 -49.80 -22.64
N LYS A 445 53.96 -49.10 -23.55
CA LYS A 445 53.71 -49.60 -24.92
C LYS A 445 54.99 -49.73 -25.75
N LYS A 446 55.96 -48.81 -25.59
CA LYS A 446 57.27 -48.93 -26.24
C LYS A 446 58.02 -50.18 -25.77
N VAL A 447 58.02 -50.46 -24.46
CA VAL A 447 58.67 -51.65 -23.87
C VAL A 447 58.03 -52.95 -24.38
N GLN A 448 56.69 -53.03 -24.42
CA GLN A 448 55.99 -54.20 -24.97
C GLN A 448 56.23 -54.39 -26.48
N LYS A 449 56.36 -53.30 -27.25
CA LYS A 449 56.66 -53.37 -28.68
C LYS A 449 58.10 -53.86 -28.93
N SER A 450 59.07 -53.44 -28.12
CA SER A 450 60.44 -53.99 -28.18
C SER A 450 60.49 -55.47 -27.81
N GLU A 451 59.68 -55.95 -26.86
CA GLU A 451 59.62 -57.39 -26.54
C GLU A 451 58.96 -58.24 -27.63
N LYS A 452 57.97 -57.71 -28.36
CA LYS A 452 57.35 -58.43 -29.50
C LYS A 452 58.26 -58.52 -30.73
N ILE A 453 59.07 -57.50 -31.01
CA ILE A 453 60.01 -57.49 -32.15
C ILE A 453 61.12 -58.53 -31.97
N VAL A 454 61.50 -58.85 -30.73
CA VAL A 454 62.49 -59.91 -30.41
C VAL A 454 61.92 -61.34 -30.59
N ARG A 455 60.59 -61.51 -30.70
CA ARG A 455 59.92 -62.83 -30.79
C ARG A 455 59.36 -63.19 -32.17
N THR A 456 59.78 -62.55 -33.26
CA THR A 456 59.45 -62.99 -34.64
C THR A 456 60.70 -63.62 -35.29
N PRO A 457 60.80 -64.97 -35.39
CA PRO A 457 61.83 -65.62 -36.19
C PRO A 457 61.45 -65.55 -37.68
N GLY A 458 62.47 -65.47 -38.54
CA GLY A 458 62.34 -65.23 -39.97
C GLY A 458 61.45 -66.22 -40.73
N ALA A 459 60.74 -65.68 -41.71
CA ALA A 459 60.26 -66.42 -42.86
C ALA A 459 61.33 -66.30 -43.97
N GLU A 460 62.06 -67.39 -44.18
CA GLU A 460 62.51 -67.87 -45.50
C GLU A 460 62.17 -69.37 -45.57
#